data_AF-A0AAW6SXW0-F1
#
_entry.id   AF-A0AAW6SXW0-F1
#
_cell.length_a   1.000
_cell.length_b   1.000
_cell.length_c   1.000
_cell.angle_alpha   90.00
_cell.angle_beta   90.00
_cell.angle_gamma   90.00
#
_symmetry.space_group_name_H-M   'P 1'
#
loop_
_entity.id
_entity.type
_entity.pdbx_description
1 polymer ?
#
loop_
_entity_poly.entity_id
_entity_poly.type
_entity_poly.pdbx_seq_one_letter_code
_entity_poly.pdbx_strand_id
1 'polypeptide(L)' 'MENIDFLNFKEDWTYIKRMIISVAVHLEEKHDYIRERAVGDLIDIIQEMDKREPRKDYS' A
#
# COMPACT_ATOMS: atom_id res chain seq x y z
N MET A 1 19.18 -16.72 -9.20
CA MET A 1 17.80 -16.60 -9.72
C MET A 1 17.16 -15.34 -9.10
N GLU A 2 17.87 -14.20 -9.13
CA GLU A 2 17.56 -13.03 -8.28
C GLU A 2 16.77 -11.92 -9.00
N ASN A 3 16.83 -11.86 -10.33
CA ASN A 3 16.21 -10.78 -11.10
C ASN A 3 14.68 -10.85 -11.15
N ILE A 4 14.10 -12.04 -11.08
CA ILE A 4 12.63 -12.23 -11.11
C ILE A 4 12.03 -11.76 -9.78
N ASP A 5 12.64 -12.11 -8.65
CA ASP A 5 12.18 -11.69 -7.32
C ASP A 5 12.28 -10.17 -7.13
N PHE A 6 13.36 -9.54 -7.63
CA PHE A 6 13.51 -8.09 -7.58
C PHE A 6 12.48 -7.35 -8.45
N LEU A 7 12.17 -7.87 -9.64
CA LEU A 7 11.18 -7.25 -10.52
C LEU A 7 9.77 -7.35 -9.91
N ASN A 8 9.40 -8.51 -9.39
CA ASN A 8 8.12 -8.73 -8.72
C ASN A 8 7.97 -7.83 -7.49
N PHE A 9 9.03 -7.73 -6.67
CA PHE A 9 9.08 -6.82 -5.53
C PHE A 9 8.82 -5.37 -5.96
N LYS A 10 9.51 -4.89 -7.00
CA LYS A 10 9.33 -3.53 -7.51
C LYS A 10 7.91 -3.28 -8.02
N GLU A 11 7.30 -4.25 -8.68
CA GLU A 11 5.93 -4.16 -9.17
C GLU A 11 4.92 -4.09 -8.01
N ASP A 12 5.08 -4.93 -6.99
CA ASP A 12 4.24 -4.95 -5.80
C ASP A 12 4.26 -3.61 -5.06
N TRP A 13 5.44 -3.03 -4.85
CA TRP A 13 5.58 -1.70 -4.23
C TRP A 13 5.06 -0.57 -5.10
N THR A 14 5.14 -0.71 -6.43
CA THR A 14 4.55 0.27 -7.35
C THR A 14 3.03 0.24 -7.25
N TYR A 15 2.43 -0.94 -7.13
CA TYR A 15 1.00 -1.10 -6.92
C TYR A 15 0.54 -0.48 -5.59
N ILE A 16 1.22 -0.80 -4.48
CA ILE A 16 0.96 -0.20 -3.16
C ILE A 16 0.97 1.32 -3.22
N LYS A 17 2.01 1.92 -3.82
CA LYS A 17 2.13 3.39 -3.93
C LYS A 17 0.96 4.00 -4.70
N ARG A 18 0.49 3.35 -5.75
CA ARG A 18 -0.69 3.81 -6.52
C ARG A 18 -1.95 3.80 -5.66
N MET A 19 -2.14 2.77 -4.84
CA MET A 19 -3.29 2.70 -3.92
C MET A 19 -3.26 3.84 -2.89
N ILE A 20 -2.09 4.09 -2.27
CA ILE A 20 -1.93 5.19 -1.29
C ILE A 20 -2.26 6.54 -1.93
N ILE A 21 -1.76 6.82 -3.13
CA ILE A 21 -2.05 8.08 -3.84
C ILE A 21 -3.55 8.22 -4.11
N SER A 22 -4.22 7.14 -4.52
CA SER A 22 -5.67 7.15 -4.75
C SER A 22 -6.44 7.49 -3.48
N VAL A 23 -6.06 6.91 -2.34
CA VAL A 23 -6.72 7.16 -1.05
C VAL A 23 -6.42 8.56 -0.53
N ALA A 24 -5.21 9.09 -0.75
CA ALA A 24 -4.84 10.45 -0.34
C ALA A 24 -5.76 11.52 -0.95
N VAL A 25 -6.14 11.37 -2.22
CA VAL A 25 -7.10 12.28 -2.89
C VAL A 25 -8.44 12.30 -2.15
N HIS A 26 -8.91 11.14 -1.66
CA HIS A 26 -10.18 11.03 -0.94
C HIS A 26 -10.10 11.58 0.50
N LEU A 27 -8.91 11.63 1.11
CA LEU A 27 -8.73 12.22 2.44
C LEU A 27 -8.82 13.75 2.43
N GLU A 28 -8.55 14.39 1.29
CA GLU A 28 -8.67 15.85 1.11
C GLU A 28 -10.12 16.32 0.84
N GLU A 29 -11.06 15.39 0.67
CA GLU A 29 -12.46 15.71 0.39
C GLU A 29 -13.18 16.38 1.56
N LYS A 30 -14.13 17.26 1.24
CA LYS A 30 -14.90 18.01 2.25
C LYS A 30 -16.00 17.18 2.91
N HIS A 31 -16.39 16.07 2.29
CA HIS A 31 -17.45 15.21 2.78
C HIS A 31 -16.91 14.21 3.80
N ASP A 32 -17.36 14.32 5.05
CA ASP A 32 -16.89 13.49 6.18
C ASP A 32 -16.97 11.98 5.88
N TYR A 33 -18.05 11.53 5.23
CA TYR A 33 -18.22 10.12 4.88
C TYR A 33 -17.15 9.59 3.91
N ILE A 34 -16.65 10.44 2.99
CA ILE A 34 -15.62 10.05 2.01
C ILE A 34 -14.29 9.87 2.75
N ARG A 35 -13.98 10.78 3.67
CA ARG A 35 -12.77 10.70 4.48
C ARG A 35 -12.77 9.48 5.40
N GLU A 36 -13.88 9.19 6.06
CA GLU A 36 -13.98 7.99 6.92
C GLU A 36 -13.74 6.71 6.13
N ARG A 37 -14.32 6.59 4.93
CA ARG A 37 -14.04 5.47 4.02
C ARG A 37 -12.57 5.43 3.63
N ALA A 38 -12.00 6.56 3.24
CA ALA A 38 -10.60 6.67 2.85
C ALA A 38 -9.63 6.28 3.98
N VAL A 39 -9.95 6.59 5.24
CA VAL A 39 -9.17 6.13 6.40
C VAL A 39 -9.22 4.60 6.51
N GLY A 40 -10.38 3.99 6.30
CA GLY A 40 -10.51 2.53 6.26
C GLY A 40 -9.66 1.90 5.15
N ASP A 41 -9.77 2.43 3.94
CA ASP A 41 -8.99 1.97 2.79
C ASP A 41 -7.48 2.11 3.04
N LEU A 42 -7.04 3.19 3.71
CA LEU A 42 -5.65 3.39 4.08
C LEU A 42 -5.14 2.31 5.05
N ILE A 43 -5.94 1.94 6.04
CA ILE A 43 -5.60 0.89 7.00
C ILE A 43 -5.41 -0.45 6.27
N ASP A 44 -6.32 -0.79 5.35
CA ASP A 44 -6.24 -2.04 4.58
C ASP A 44 -4.99 -2.08 3.70
N ILE A 45 -4.61 -0.95 3.09
CA ILE A 45 -3.37 -0.83 2.30
C ILE A 45 -2.14 -1.03 3.19
N ILE A 46 -2.11 -0.43 4.39
CA ILE A 46 -0.99 -0.59 5.33
C ILE A 46 -0.87 -2.06 5.77
N GLN A 47 -1.98 -2.73 6.05
CA GLN A 47 -1.95 -4.16 6.38
C GLN A 47 -1.43 -5.00 5.20
N GLU A 48 -1.75 -4.63 3.97
CA GLU A 48 -1.23 -5.31 2.78
C GLU A 48 0.27 -5.03 2.58
N MET A 49 0.74 -3.82 2.91
CA MET A 49 2.17 -3.50 2.97
C MET A 49 2.92 -4.39 3.96
N ASP A 50 2.41 -4.51 5.19
CA ASP A 50 3.04 -5.29 6.25
C ASP A 50 3.15 -6.78 5.90
N LYS A 51 2.17 -7.32 5.16
CA LYS A 51 2.21 -8.72 4.67
C LYS A 51 3.30 -8.93 3.62
N ARG A 52 3.55 -7.93 2.78
CA ARG A 52 4.50 -8.00 1.65
C ARG A 52 5.88 -7.44 2.01
N GLU A 53 6.05 -6.92 3.23
CA GLU A 53 7.32 -6.42 3.70
C GLU A 53 8.34 -7.57 3.76
N PRO A 54 9.52 -7.43 3.11
CA PRO A 54 10.57 -8.42 3.22
C PRO A 54 11.01 -8.51 4.65
N ARG A 55 10.70 -9.62 5.30
CA ARG A 55 11.28 -9.91 6.60
C ARG A 55 12.75 -10.21 6.38
N LYS A 56 13.63 -9.50 7.08
CA LYS A 56 15.00 -9.99 7.24
C LYS A 56 14.88 -11.34 7.95
N ASP A 57 15.15 -12.42 7.23
CA ASP A 57 15.47 -13.68 7.87
C ASP A 57 16.74 -13.42 8.70
N TYR A 58 16.57 -13.26 10.01
CA TYR A 58 17.67 -13.40 10.96
C TYR A 58 17.92 -14.90 11.10
N SER A 59 18.62 -15.47 10.12
CA SER A 59 19.23 -16.80 10.18
C SER A 59 20.64 -16.69 10.76
#